data_AF-A0A8H4ALE1-F1
#
_entry.id   AF-A0A8H4ALE1-F1
#
_cell.length_a   1.000
_cell.length_b   1.000
_cell.length_c   1.000
_cell.angle_alpha   90.00
_cell.angle_beta   90.00
_cell.angle_gamma   90.00
#
_symmetry.space_group_name_H-M   'P 1'
#
loop_
_entity.id
_entity.type
_entity.pdbx_description
1 polymer ?
#
loop_
_entity_poly.entity_id
_entity_poly.type
_entity_poly.pdbx_seq_one_letter_code
_entity_poly.pdbx_strand_id
1 'polypeptide(L)'
;MTYPIDEHSISQLNEYEGKKLVCITKEGLEIDEDEEAKKLREEEIRKYDYLCIYIKEILGDNVVLVSNRISVSPCVLILEINPHHSIIKTLKTKVEADKNDKIVKDLIWLLFETSLVHSGFSLEKPSLLASKIFKMIQLGLDNGN
;
A
#
# COMPACT_ATOMS: atom_id res chain seq x y z
N MET A 1 -10.59 14.70 12.15
CA MET A 1 -9.55 15.66 12.57
C MET A 1 -9.26 16.53 11.37
N THR A 2 -9.71 17.77 11.37
CA THR A 2 -9.68 18.68 10.21
C THR A 2 -8.86 19.93 10.49
N TYR A 3 -8.49 20.21 11.75
CA TYR A 3 -7.70 21.37 12.12
C TYR A 3 -6.28 20.97 12.54
N PRO A 4 -5.25 21.80 12.29
CA PRO A 4 -3.88 21.53 12.72
C PRO A 4 -3.73 21.32 14.24
N ILE A 5 -4.61 21.93 15.03
CA ILE A 5 -4.63 21.77 16.50
C ILE A 5 -5.09 20.37 16.93
N ASP A 6 -5.84 19.67 16.09
CA ASP A 6 -6.39 18.34 16.37
C ASP A 6 -5.28 17.31 16.56
N GLU A 7 -4.22 17.39 15.76
CA GLU A 7 -3.06 16.50 15.82
C GLU A 7 -2.27 16.70 17.14
N HIS A 8 -2.06 17.96 17.52
CA HIS A 8 -1.46 18.29 18.81
C HIS A 8 -2.33 17.82 19.98
N SER A 9 -3.66 17.97 19.88
CA SER A 9 -4.60 17.56 20.92
C SER A 9 -4.62 16.04 21.12
N ILE A 10 -4.63 15.24 20.04
CA ILE A 10 -4.60 13.78 20.15
C ILE A 10 -3.23 13.24 20.55
N SER A 11 -2.12 13.90 20.20
CA SER A 11 -0.80 13.46 20.66
C SER A 11 -0.63 13.45 22.19
N GLN A 12 -1.42 14.27 22.90
CA GLN A 12 -1.44 14.34 24.36
C GLN A 12 -2.57 13.49 24.97
N LEU A 13 -3.56 13.10 24.16
CA LEU A 13 -4.74 12.34 24.58
C LEU A 13 -4.56 10.86 24.20
N ASN A 14 -3.91 10.10 25.09
CA ASN A 14 -3.62 8.68 24.85
C ASN A 14 -4.82 7.74 25.08
N GLU A 15 -5.77 8.16 25.91
CA GLU A 15 -6.95 7.37 26.32
C GLU A 15 -8.20 8.27 26.40
N TYR A 16 -9.33 7.74 25.93
CA TYR A 16 -10.64 8.36 26.07
C TYR A 16 -11.66 7.30 26.49
N GLU A 17 -12.39 7.53 27.57
CA GLU A 17 -13.36 6.58 28.14
C GLU A 17 -12.79 5.16 28.38
N GLY A 18 -11.53 5.08 28.83
CA GLY A 18 -10.84 3.82 29.10
C GLY A 18 -10.43 3.03 27.84
N LYS A 19 -10.60 3.61 26.65
CA LYS A 19 -10.14 3.05 25.38
C LYS A 19 -8.92 3.83 24.88
N LYS A 20 -7.87 3.09 24.54
CA LYS A 20 -6.65 3.66 23.95
C LYS A 20 -6.94 4.16 22.54
N LEU A 21 -6.61 5.42 22.27
CA LEU A 21 -6.76 5.99 20.93
C LEU A 21 -5.59 5.54 20.06
N VAL A 22 -5.88 4.77 19.01
CA VAL A 22 -4.87 4.33 18.05
C VAL A 22 -5.08 5.07 16.74
N CYS A 23 -4.01 5.68 16.23
CA CYS A 23 -4.06 6.41 14.98
C CYS A 23 -4.07 5.41 13.81
N ILE A 24 -5.10 5.47 12.98
CA ILE A 24 -5.25 4.58 11.81
C ILE A 24 -4.14 4.75 10.77
N THR A 25 -3.41 5.86 10.80
CA THR A 25 -2.27 6.14 9.92
C THR A 25 -0.91 5.83 10.55
N LYS A 26 -0.83 5.51 11.85
CA LYS A 26 0.44 5.09 12.49
C LYS A 26 0.59 3.57 12.47
N GLU A 27 1.83 3.09 12.35
CA GLU A 27 2.21 1.66 12.36
C GLU A 27 1.65 0.92 13.59
N GLY A 28 1.35 -0.39 13.45
CA GLY A 28 1.09 -1.28 14.59
C GLY A 28 -0.32 -1.28 15.21
N LEU A 29 -1.38 -1.05 14.42
CA LEU A 29 -2.76 -1.27 14.86
C LEU A 29 -3.03 -2.77 14.92
N GLU A 30 -3.13 -3.28 16.13
CA GLU A 30 -3.66 -4.59 16.42
C GLU A 30 -5.19 -4.46 16.51
N ILE A 31 -5.88 -5.03 15.54
CA ILE A 31 -7.33 -5.22 15.61
C ILE A 31 -7.53 -6.57 16.27
N ASP A 32 -8.31 -6.61 17.36
CA ASP A 32 -8.72 -7.87 17.97
C ASP A 32 -9.56 -8.64 16.95
N GLU A 33 -9.01 -9.76 16.48
CA GLU A 33 -9.60 -10.58 15.43
C GLU A 33 -9.73 -12.03 15.93
N ASP A 34 -10.82 -12.70 15.55
CA ASP A 34 -11.09 -14.08 15.95
C ASP A 34 -9.99 -15.07 15.51
N GLU A 35 -9.81 -16.16 16.26
CA GLU A 35 -8.77 -17.19 16.04
C GLU A 35 -8.79 -17.82 14.64
N GLU A 36 -9.96 -17.96 14.01
CA GLU A 36 -10.06 -18.42 12.61
C GLU A 36 -9.50 -17.40 11.62
N ALA A 37 -9.82 -16.13 11.82
CA ALA A 37 -9.35 -15.05 10.96
C ALA A 37 -7.82 -14.91 11.05
N LYS A 38 -7.24 -15.17 12.23
CA LYS A 38 -5.78 -15.13 12.45
C LYS A 38 -5.03 -16.18 11.65
N LYS A 39 -5.56 -17.40 11.57
CA LYS A 39 -4.97 -18.47 10.75
C LYS A 39 -5.03 -18.16 9.26
N LEU A 40 -6.17 -17.66 8.78
CA LEU A 40 -6.33 -17.26 7.38
C LEU A 40 -5.33 -16.16 7.01
N ARG A 41 -5.13 -15.19 7.91
CA ARG A 41 -4.12 -14.14 7.73
C ARG A 41 -2.70 -14.67 7.69
N GLU A 42 -2.30 -15.57 8.58
CA GLU A 42 -0.95 -16.14 8.54
C GLU A 42 -0.68 -16.92 7.24
N GLU A 43 -1.69 -17.56 6.67
CA GLU A 43 -1.56 -18.19 5.36
C GLU A 43 -1.45 -17.15 4.22
N GLU A 44 -2.22 -16.07 4.28
CA GLU A 44 -2.15 -14.99 3.29
C GLU A 44 -0.82 -14.24 3.36
N ILE A 45 -0.33 -13.93 4.57
CA ILE A 45 0.99 -13.33 4.79
C ILE A 45 2.07 -14.23 4.16
N ARG A 46 2.04 -15.55 4.41
CA ARG A 46 2.97 -16.50 3.77
C ARG A 46 2.90 -16.48 2.24
N LYS A 47 1.70 -16.35 1.67
CA LYS A 47 1.49 -16.30 0.21
C LYS A 47 2.00 -15.00 -0.43
N TYR A 48 2.03 -13.89 0.30
CA TYR A 48 2.40 -12.58 -0.22
C TYR A 48 3.77 -12.08 0.27
N ASP A 49 4.44 -12.82 1.15
CA ASP A 49 5.79 -12.50 1.64
C ASP A 49 6.80 -12.32 0.50
N TYR A 50 6.78 -13.24 -0.48
CA TYR A 50 7.60 -13.13 -1.69
C TYR A 50 7.38 -11.81 -2.45
N LEU A 51 6.11 -11.40 -2.63
CA LEU A 51 5.78 -10.15 -3.30
C LEU A 51 6.29 -8.94 -2.50
N CYS A 52 6.21 -9.00 -1.17
CA CYS A 52 6.70 -7.92 -0.30
C CYS A 52 8.21 -7.76 -0.39
N ILE A 53 8.97 -8.87 -0.40
CA ILE A 53 10.42 -8.85 -0.59
C ILE A 53 10.77 -8.25 -1.96
N TYR A 54 10.11 -8.70 -3.01
CA TYR A 54 10.36 -8.21 -4.37
C TYR A 54 10.05 -6.71 -4.53
N ILE A 55 8.96 -6.23 -3.94
CA ILE A 55 8.63 -4.81 -3.96
C ILE A 55 9.67 -4.00 -3.17
N LYS A 56 10.18 -4.50 -2.03
CA LYS A 56 11.27 -3.86 -1.29
C LYS A 56 12.54 -3.73 -2.15
N GLU A 57 12.89 -4.77 -2.91
CA GLU A 57 14.04 -4.71 -3.83
C GLU A 57 13.89 -3.63 -4.91
N ILE A 58 12.66 -3.37 -5.38
CA ILE A 58 12.37 -2.34 -6.41
C ILE A 58 12.33 -0.92 -5.83
N LEU A 59 11.71 -0.77 -4.66
CA LEU A 59 11.45 0.52 -4.04
C LEU A 59 12.64 0.99 -3.17
N GLY A 60 13.63 0.13 -2.90
CA GLY A 60 14.86 0.47 -2.17
C GLY A 60 14.58 0.76 -0.69
N ASP A 61 15.03 1.92 -0.20
CA ASP A 61 14.87 2.35 1.20
C ASP A 61 13.41 2.68 1.60
N ASN A 62 12.44 2.54 0.69
CA ASN A 62 11.03 2.77 0.98
C ASN A 62 10.36 1.51 1.57
N VAL A 63 9.72 1.65 2.73
CA VAL A 63 9.19 0.51 3.52
C VAL A 63 7.88 -0.06 2.93
N VAL A 64 7.76 -1.40 2.94
CA VAL A 64 6.60 -2.19 2.45
C VAL A 64 6.16 -3.17 3.53
N LEU A 65 4.86 -3.25 3.83
CA LEU A 65 4.24 -4.17 4.82
C LEU A 65 2.94 -4.78 4.24
N VAL A 66 2.39 -5.85 4.82
CA VAL A 66 1.07 -6.38 4.40
C VAL A 66 -0.03 -5.72 5.24
N SER A 67 -1.12 -5.25 4.62
CA SER A 67 -2.18 -4.53 5.33
C SER A 67 -3.26 -5.45 5.89
N ASN A 68 -3.71 -5.13 7.11
CA ASN A 68 -4.95 -5.67 7.71
C ASN A 68 -6.07 -4.61 7.80
N ARG A 69 -5.87 -3.38 7.26
CA ARG A 69 -6.76 -2.23 7.53
C ARG A 69 -7.59 -1.79 6.33
N ILE A 70 -7.28 -2.29 5.13
CA ILE A 70 -7.78 -1.73 3.88
C ILE A 70 -8.67 -2.74 3.15
N SER A 71 -9.92 -2.36 2.91
CA SER A 71 -10.88 -3.19 2.14
C SER A 71 -10.98 -2.77 0.66
N VAL A 72 -10.87 -1.48 0.35
CA VAL A 72 -11.16 -0.93 -1.00
C VAL A 72 -9.91 -0.42 -1.75
N SER A 73 -8.93 0.15 -1.06
CA SER A 73 -7.71 0.71 -1.69
C SER A 73 -6.61 -0.37 -1.86
N PRO A 74 -5.74 -0.28 -2.87
CA PRO A 74 -4.68 -1.26 -3.07
C PRO A 74 -3.47 -1.09 -2.13
N CYS A 75 -3.18 0.11 -1.59
CA CYS A 75 -2.16 0.34 -0.54
C CYS A 75 -2.25 1.74 0.15
N VAL A 76 -1.60 1.90 1.33
CA VAL A 76 -1.50 3.14 2.15
C VAL A 76 -0.08 3.31 2.73
N LEU A 77 0.36 4.55 3.00
CA LEU A 77 1.49 5.12 3.80
C LEU A 77 2.84 4.39 3.95
N ILE A 78 2.86 3.07 4.04
CA ILE A 78 3.99 2.15 4.01
C ILE A 78 3.45 0.99 3.20
N LEU A 79 3.92 0.74 1.97
CA LEU A 79 3.13 0.07 0.94
C LEU A 79 2.38 -1.16 1.48
N GLU A 80 1.14 -0.92 1.91
CA GLU A 80 0.38 -1.84 2.74
C GLU A 80 -0.51 -2.63 1.80
N ILE A 81 -0.07 -3.81 1.39
CA ILE A 81 -0.71 -4.51 0.26
C ILE A 81 -2.02 -5.16 0.71
N ASN A 82 -3.12 -4.88 -0.01
CA ASN A 82 -4.40 -5.57 0.19
C ASN A 82 -4.45 -6.89 -0.61
N PRO A 83 -4.38 -8.07 0.03
CA PRO A 83 -4.34 -9.37 -0.65
C PRO A 83 -5.65 -9.75 -1.36
N HIS A 84 -6.76 -9.09 -1.04
CA HIS A 84 -8.05 -9.33 -1.67
C HIS A 84 -8.27 -8.50 -2.93
N HIS A 85 -7.52 -7.41 -3.11
CA HIS A 85 -7.66 -6.51 -4.24
C HIS A 85 -7.21 -7.17 -5.56
N SER A 86 -8.01 -7.02 -6.62
CA SER A 86 -7.76 -7.64 -7.93
C SER A 86 -6.40 -7.25 -8.52
N ILE A 87 -6.04 -5.97 -8.47
CA ILE A 87 -4.73 -5.46 -8.92
C ILE A 87 -3.57 -6.20 -8.25
N ILE A 88 -3.64 -6.44 -6.94
CA ILE A 88 -2.56 -7.10 -6.19
C ILE A 88 -2.45 -8.57 -6.58
N LYS A 89 -3.58 -9.27 -6.73
CA LYS A 89 -3.59 -10.66 -7.19
C LYS A 89 -2.97 -10.78 -8.59
N THR A 90 -3.36 -9.91 -9.51
CA THR A 90 -2.79 -9.88 -10.86
C THR A 90 -1.31 -9.49 -10.87
N LEU A 91 -0.91 -8.54 -10.02
CA LEU A 91 0.48 -8.13 -9.85
C LEU A 91 1.32 -9.30 -9.38
N LYS A 92 0.87 -10.05 -8.37
CA LYS A 92 1.53 -11.26 -7.90
C LYS A 92 1.75 -12.26 -9.05
N THR A 93 0.71 -12.61 -9.79
CA THR A 93 0.81 -13.55 -10.92
C THR A 93 1.78 -13.06 -11.99
N LYS A 94 1.78 -11.75 -12.29
CA LYS A 94 2.73 -11.17 -13.26
C LYS A 94 4.18 -11.22 -12.77
N VAL A 95 4.42 -10.95 -11.49
CA VAL A 95 5.76 -11.06 -10.88
C VAL A 95 6.25 -12.51 -10.89
N GLU A 96 5.37 -13.47 -10.60
CA GLU A 96 5.70 -14.90 -10.65
C GLU A 96 6.01 -15.37 -12.08
N ALA A 97 5.36 -14.80 -13.09
CA ALA A 97 5.60 -15.10 -14.49
C ALA A 97 6.91 -14.49 -15.02
N ASP A 98 7.16 -13.20 -14.73
CA ASP A 98 8.40 -12.52 -15.09
C ASP A 98 8.79 -11.42 -14.08
N LYS A 99 9.73 -11.78 -13.21
CA LYS A 99 10.37 -10.90 -12.21
C LYS A 99 11.28 -9.81 -12.80
N ASN A 100 11.51 -9.79 -14.11
CA ASN A 100 12.28 -8.74 -14.76
C ASN A 100 11.43 -7.86 -15.68
N ASP A 101 10.11 -8.06 -15.71
CA ASP A 101 9.20 -7.24 -16.51
C ASP A 101 9.29 -5.76 -16.08
N LYS A 102 9.78 -4.94 -16.99
CA LYS A 102 9.94 -3.49 -16.79
C LYS A 102 8.58 -2.81 -16.57
N ILE A 103 7.52 -3.29 -17.19
CA ILE A 103 6.16 -2.77 -17.01
C ILE A 103 5.68 -3.06 -15.58
N VAL A 104 5.97 -4.24 -15.05
CA VAL A 104 5.63 -4.60 -13.67
C VAL A 104 6.39 -3.73 -12.66
N LYS A 105 7.68 -3.47 -12.90
CA LYS A 105 8.47 -2.56 -12.06
C LYS A 105 7.94 -1.12 -12.11
N ASP A 106 7.58 -0.63 -13.30
CA ASP A 106 6.96 0.68 -13.48
C ASP A 106 5.59 0.77 -12.78
N LEU A 107 4.78 -0.29 -12.83
CA LEU A 107 3.49 -0.40 -12.14
C LEU A 107 3.62 -0.35 -10.62
N ILE A 108 4.61 -1.05 -10.04
CA ILE A 108 4.89 -1.04 -8.60
C ILE A 108 5.25 0.37 -8.15
N TRP A 109 6.11 1.06 -8.91
CA TRP A 109 6.47 2.45 -8.65
C TRP A 109 5.28 3.40 -8.75
N LEU A 110 4.42 3.22 -9.76
CA LEU A 110 3.20 4.01 -9.93
C LEU A 110 2.21 3.80 -8.79
N LEU A 111 2.03 2.54 -8.36
CA LEU A 111 1.18 2.18 -7.24
C LEU A 111 1.65 2.85 -5.94
N PHE A 112 2.97 2.83 -5.70
CA PHE A 112 3.58 3.49 -4.56
C PHE A 112 3.39 5.01 -4.57
N GLU A 113 3.72 5.69 -5.68
CA GLU A 113 3.55 7.14 -5.82
C GLU A 113 2.08 7.57 -5.70
N THR A 114 1.15 6.79 -6.25
CA THR A 114 -0.29 7.04 -6.14
C THR A 114 -0.76 6.90 -4.69
N SER A 115 -0.23 5.93 -3.95
CA SER A 115 -0.51 5.74 -2.53
C SER A 115 0.01 6.90 -1.67
N LEU A 116 1.20 7.43 -1.99
CA LEU A 116 1.73 8.63 -1.33
C LEU A 116 0.79 9.83 -1.55
N VAL A 117 0.37 10.09 -2.78
CA VAL A 117 -0.56 11.18 -3.10
C VAL A 117 -1.90 10.98 -2.39
N HIS A 118 -2.46 9.77 -2.44
CA HIS A 118 -3.72 9.44 -1.77
C HIS A 118 -3.63 9.64 -0.25
N SER A 119 -2.47 9.32 0.34
CA SER A 119 -2.20 9.51 1.77
C SER A 119 -1.88 10.97 2.13
N GLY A 120 -1.92 11.90 1.17
CA GLY A 120 -1.69 13.33 1.39
C GLY A 120 -0.23 13.77 1.40
N PHE A 121 0.70 12.91 0.96
CA PHE A 121 2.13 13.24 0.89
C PHE A 121 2.44 14.05 -0.35
N SER A 122 3.37 14.99 -0.20
CA SER A 122 3.92 15.72 -1.33
C SER A 122 4.93 14.84 -2.05
N LEU A 123 4.78 14.72 -3.37
CA LEU A 123 5.75 14.02 -4.20
C LEU A 123 6.99 14.91 -4.40
N GLU A 124 8.18 14.32 -4.27
CA GLU A 124 9.43 15.03 -4.58
C GLU A 124 9.49 15.51 -6.03
N LYS A 125 8.96 14.71 -6.97
CA LYS A 125 9.00 14.97 -8.41
C LYS A 125 7.69 14.61 -9.11
N PRO A 126 6.66 15.48 -9.06
CA PRO A 126 5.35 15.24 -9.68
C PRO A 126 5.40 14.97 -11.19
N SER A 127 6.41 15.53 -11.88
CA SER A 127 6.61 15.33 -13.33
C SER A 127 6.96 13.88 -13.70
N LEU A 128 7.62 13.15 -12.81
CA LEU A 128 7.93 11.73 -13.03
C LEU A 128 6.69 10.87 -12.96
N LEU A 129 5.80 11.12 -11.99
CA LEU A 129 4.51 10.46 -11.89
C LEU A 129 3.67 10.74 -13.14
N ALA A 130 3.57 12.00 -13.57
CA ALA A 130 2.83 12.37 -14.79
C ALA A 130 3.37 11.63 -16.03
N SER A 131 4.70 11.53 -16.17
CA SER A 131 5.34 10.81 -17.27
C SER A 131 4.99 9.31 -17.25
N LYS A 132 4.96 8.68 -16.07
CA LYS A 132 4.55 7.27 -15.91
C LYS A 132 3.07 7.08 -16.26
N ILE A 133 2.20 7.99 -15.84
CA ILE A 133 0.77 7.97 -16.19
C ILE A 133 0.58 8.10 -17.70
N PHE A 134 1.26 9.03 -18.37
CA PHE A 134 1.16 9.15 -19.83
C PHE A 134 1.65 7.90 -20.56
N LYS A 135 2.74 7.29 -20.09
CA LYS A 135 3.22 6.01 -20.63
C LYS A 135 2.19 4.88 -20.43
N MET A 136 1.52 4.82 -19.29
CA MET A 136 0.43 3.86 -19.04
C MET A 136 -0.75 4.07 -19.97
N ILE A 137 -1.18 5.32 -20.16
CA ILE A 137 -2.27 5.66 -21.08
C ILE A 137 -1.91 5.24 -22.50
N GLN A 138 -0.68 5.54 -22.94
CA GLN A 138 -0.20 5.12 -24.26
C GLN A 138 -0.21 3.59 -24.42
N LEU A 139 0.33 2.85 -23.44
CA LEU A 139 0.28 1.38 -23.45
C LEU A 139 -1.15 0.82 -23.46
N GLY A 140 -2.09 1.48 -22.76
CA GLY A 140 -3.50 1.10 -22.77
C GLY A 140 -4.16 1.31 -24.13
N LEU A 141 -3.79 2.38 -24.84
CA LEU A 141 -4.26 2.67 -26.20
C LEU A 141 -3.65 1.72 -27.23
N ASP A 142 -2.35 1.41 -27.11
CA ASP A 142 -1.63 0.54 -28.05
C ASP A 142 -2.09 -0.92 -27.95
N ASN A 143 -2.47 -1.40 -26.75
CA ASN A 143 -2.98 -2.76 -26.53
C ASN A 143 -4.51 -2.89 -26.79
N GLY A 144 -5.16 -1.80 -27.19
CA GLY A 144 -6.60 -1.74 -27.48
C GLY A 144 -6.99 -2.05 -28.92
N ASN A 145 -6.03 -2.45 -29.78
CA ASN A 145 -6.23 -2.90 -31.15
C ASN A 145 -5.84 -4.37 -31.34
#